data_AF-D2V8N4-F1
#
_entry.id   AF-D2V8N4-F1
#
_cell.length_a   1.000
_cell.length_b   1.000
_cell.length_c   1.000
_cell.angle_alpha   90.00
_cell.angle_beta   90.00
_cell.angle_gamma   90.00
#
_symmetry.space_group_name_H-M   'P 1'
#
loop_
_entity.id
_entity.type
_entity.pdbx_description
1 polymer ?
#
loop_
_entity_poly.entity_id
_entity_poly.type
_entity_poly.pdbx_seq_one_letter_code
_entity_poly.pdbx_strand_id
1 'polypeptide(L)'
;MLGNNNPSSINYLENNLSATRQFSKSNNLKSTTSPSSDAADDSYFNISVQINQDGILFKEYPFALSSVGRGNSIVPFQAIREFILDDSNHAEIRTHNNEILFMRCDFNIEDLKKTNIPIYTRQSIDLWSDITEPFLDSSVPQVEEKVEQLISRYSISREECEKLYSIISEPVFAYNFETMLWEYVSLDLVDVLSSLDKNCPLSQKPLSEEKFKEFYNYANNFTLKYENRNDFTKYTE
;
A
#
# COMPACT_ATOMS: atom_id res chain seq x y z
N MET A 1 48.43 2.29 -8.11
CA MET A 1 47.05 1.77 -8.18
C MET A 1 46.87 0.78 -7.06
N LEU A 2 45.98 1.08 -6.12
CA LEU A 2 45.12 0.19 -5.33
C LEU A 2 44.46 1.10 -4.28
N GLY A 3 43.14 1.28 -4.43
CA GLY A 3 42.32 2.27 -3.71
C GLY A 3 41.77 1.78 -2.39
N ASN A 4 41.43 2.75 -1.54
CA ASN A 4 40.99 2.68 -0.16
C ASN A 4 39.71 1.85 0.07
N ASN A 5 39.72 1.03 1.12
CA ASN A 5 38.54 0.48 1.78
C ASN A 5 38.03 1.47 2.84
N ASN A 6 36.73 1.78 2.82
CA ASN A 6 36.06 2.66 3.78
C ASN A 6 35.39 1.82 4.89
N PRO A 7 35.73 1.97 6.19
CA PRO A 7 35.27 1.08 7.27
C PRO A 7 33.96 1.50 7.97
N SER A 8 33.14 2.36 7.38
CA SER A 8 32.03 3.02 8.08
C SER A 8 30.69 2.25 8.16
N SER A 9 30.56 1.07 7.53
CA SER A 9 29.28 0.32 7.50
C SER A 9 29.17 -0.83 8.51
N ILE A 10 30.26 -1.23 9.17
CA ILE A 10 30.26 -2.37 10.11
C ILE A 10 29.88 -1.95 11.56
N ASN A 11 30.12 -0.69 11.94
CA ASN A 11 29.91 -0.22 13.31
C ASN A 11 28.43 0.09 13.68
N TYR A 12 27.50 0.09 12.72
CA TYR A 12 26.08 0.35 13.02
C TYR A 12 25.33 -0.88 13.54
N LEU A 13 25.76 -2.09 13.16
CA LEU A 13 25.09 -3.34 13.53
C LEU A 13 25.45 -3.82 14.94
N GLU A 14 26.68 -3.58 15.42
CA GLU A 14 27.12 -4.10 16.73
C GLU A 14 26.55 -3.30 17.92
N ASN A 15 26.24 -2.01 17.73
CA ASN A 15 25.69 -1.18 18.82
C ASN A 15 24.20 -1.45 19.12
N ASN A 16 23.45 -2.04 18.18
CA ASN A 16 22.02 -2.32 18.37
C ASN A 16 21.75 -3.71 18.99
N LEU A 17 22.66 -4.67 18.82
CA LEU A 17 22.54 -6.02 19.38
C LEU A 17 22.65 -6.08 20.91
N SER A 18 23.28 -5.07 21.52
CA SER A 18 23.46 -5.00 22.98
C SER A 18 22.26 -4.38 23.71
N ALA A 19 21.40 -3.64 23.01
CA ALA A 19 20.16 -3.09 23.58
C ALA A 19 19.02 -4.13 23.66
N THR A 20 19.00 -5.11 22.77
CA THR A 20 17.92 -6.12 22.67
C THR A 20 17.91 -7.15 23.80
N ARG A 21 18.99 -7.29 24.59
CA ARG A 21 19.08 -8.29 25.67
C ARG A 21 18.50 -7.86 27.02
N GLN A 22 18.12 -6.60 27.20
CA GLN A 22 17.58 -6.13 28.49
C GLN A 22 16.06 -5.99 28.56
N PHE A 23 15.32 -6.04 27.45
CA PHE A 23 13.87 -5.81 27.45
C PHE A 23 12.99 -7.07 27.45
N SER A 24 13.57 -8.27 27.40
CA SER A 24 12.79 -9.53 27.47
C SER A 24 12.33 -9.94 28.88
N LYS A 25 12.40 -9.03 29.86
CA LYS A 25 11.96 -9.29 31.24
C LYS A 25 11.17 -8.13 31.85
N SER A 26 10.00 -7.82 31.32
CA SER A 26 8.87 -7.30 32.11
C SER A 26 7.66 -6.98 31.23
N ASN A 27 6.81 -7.97 30.93
CA ASN A 27 5.43 -7.71 30.53
C ASN A 27 4.50 -8.40 31.52
N ASN A 28 4.19 -7.68 32.59
CA ASN A 28 3.07 -7.93 33.50
C ASN A 28 2.81 -6.62 34.25
N LEU A 29 1.74 -5.89 33.90
CA LEU A 29 0.98 -4.89 34.71
C LEU A 29 0.14 -4.05 33.72
N LYS A 30 -1.16 -4.36 33.58
CA LYS A 30 -2.32 -3.74 34.25
C LYS A 30 -2.63 -2.30 33.82
N SER A 31 -3.90 -2.13 33.46
CA SER A 31 -4.56 -0.89 33.08
C SER A 31 -4.54 0.18 34.17
N THR A 32 -4.28 1.43 33.76
CA THR A 32 -4.74 2.66 34.41
C THR A 32 -4.87 3.77 33.37
N THR A 33 -5.90 4.59 33.52
CA THR A 33 -6.44 5.60 32.61
C THR A 33 -5.71 6.97 32.62
N SER A 34 -5.70 7.60 31.43
CA SER A 34 -5.66 9.06 31.11
C SER A 34 -4.29 9.79 31.06
N PRO A 35 -4.10 10.90 30.29
CA PRO A 35 -4.88 11.50 29.17
C PRO A 35 -4.06 11.87 27.89
N SER A 36 -4.78 12.01 26.76
CA SER A 36 -4.48 12.78 25.53
C SER A 36 -3.02 12.86 25.02
N SER A 37 -2.67 11.98 24.10
CA SER A 37 -1.78 12.33 22.98
C SER A 37 -2.66 12.60 21.77
N ASP A 38 -2.44 13.69 21.06
CA ASP A 38 -3.04 13.96 19.76
C ASP A 38 -2.87 12.71 18.89
N ALA A 39 -3.97 11.98 18.68
CA ALA A 39 -3.99 10.89 17.73
C ALA A 39 -3.64 11.52 16.39
N ALA A 40 -2.63 10.97 15.71
CA ALA A 40 -2.42 11.28 14.31
C ALA A 40 -3.78 11.16 13.61
N ASP A 41 -4.12 12.14 12.79
CA ASP A 41 -5.38 12.14 12.07
C ASP A 41 -5.39 10.94 11.12
N ASP A 42 -6.00 9.83 11.57
CA ASP A 42 -6.12 8.58 10.81
C ASP A 42 -6.99 8.76 9.54
N SER A 43 -7.51 9.97 9.27
CA SER A 43 -8.29 10.31 8.08
C SER A 43 -7.57 9.99 6.77
N TYR A 44 -6.24 10.08 6.72
CA TYR A 44 -5.47 9.78 5.51
C TYR A 44 -5.61 8.31 5.10
N PHE A 45 -5.70 7.40 6.08
CA PHE A 45 -5.78 5.96 5.86
C PHE A 45 -7.24 5.45 5.87
N ASN A 46 -8.13 6.16 6.56
CA ASN A 46 -9.57 5.87 6.59
C ASN A 46 -10.30 6.59 5.45
N ILE A 47 -10.27 6.00 4.25
CA ILE A 47 -10.86 6.60 3.06
C ILE A 47 -12.40 6.47 3.12
N SER A 48 -13.06 7.55 3.57
CA SER A 48 -14.51 7.61 3.76
C SER A 48 -15.27 7.72 2.44
N VAL A 49 -16.27 6.85 2.25
CA VAL A 49 -17.17 6.88 1.11
C VAL A 49 -18.64 6.83 1.49
N GLN A 50 -19.50 7.31 0.60
CA GLN A 50 -20.95 7.13 0.68
C GLN A 50 -21.46 6.59 -0.66
N ILE A 51 -22.12 5.43 -0.61
CA ILE A 51 -22.78 4.83 -1.77
C ILE A 51 -24.16 5.46 -1.90
N ASN A 52 -24.36 6.19 -2.99
CA ASN A 52 -25.60 6.91 -3.29
C ASN A 52 -26.28 6.28 -4.52
N GLN A 53 -27.40 6.86 -4.95
CA GLN A 53 -28.13 6.39 -6.14
C GLN A 53 -27.34 6.57 -7.45
N ASP A 54 -26.54 7.64 -7.54
CA ASP A 54 -25.85 8.02 -8.78
C ASP A 54 -24.41 7.49 -8.86
N GLY A 55 -23.86 7.00 -7.76
CA GLY A 55 -22.46 6.59 -7.67
C GLY A 55 -21.92 6.58 -6.25
N ILE A 56 -20.59 6.64 -6.15
CA ILE A 56 -19.86 6.62 -4.89
C ILE A 56 -19.25 7.99 -4.64
N LEU A 57 -19.69 8.64 -3.57
CA LEU A 57 -19.14 9.90 -3.08
C LEU A 57 -17.92 9.62 -2.22
N PHE A 58 -16.77 10.09 -2.66
CA PHE A 58 -15.55 10.11 -1.87
C PHE A 58 -15.47 11.41 -1.07
N LYS A 59 -15.01 11.30 0.18
CA LYS A 59 -14.75 12.44 1.05
C LYS A 59 -13.28 12.45 1.42
N GLU A 60 -12.61 13.57 1.17
CA GLU A 60 -11.21 13.80 1.58
C GLU A 60 -10.24 12.72 1.09
N TYR A 61 -10.43 12.24 -0.14
CA TYR A 61 -9.61 11.15 -0.67
C TYR A 61 -8.11 11.56 -0.73
N PRO A 62 -7.20 10.76 -0.15
CA PRO A 62 -5.85 11.20 0.19
C PRO A 62 -4.99 11.54 -1.04
N PHE A 63 -5.18 10.79 -2.13
CA PHE A 63 -4.39 10.91 -3.34
C PHE A 63 -4.98 11.97 -4.27
N ALA A 64 -4.47 13.19 -4.16
CA ALA A 64 -4.93 14.37 -4.91
C ALA A 64 -4.86 14.22 -6.44
N LEU A 65 -4.08 13.27 -6.94
CA LEU A 65 -3.85 13.02 -8.37
C LEU A 65 -4.87 12.05 -8.99
N SER A 66 -5.71 11.42 -8.17
CA SER A 66 -6.85 10.65 -8.63
C SER A 66 -7.92 11.55 -9.26
N SER A 67 -8.84 10.95 -10.00
CA SER A 67 -10.01 11.63 -10.57
C SER A 67 -10.95 12.22 -9.52
N VAL A 68 -10.93 11.69 -8.30
CA VAL A 68 -11.75 12.19 -7.18
C VAL A 68 -11.03 13.28 -6.39
N GLY A 69 -9.69 13.30 -6.39
CA GLY A 69 -8.87 14.30 -5.70
C GLY A 69 -9.22 14.42 -4.21
N ARG A 70 -8.79 15.50 -3.54
CA ARG A 70 -9.08 15.74 -2.11
C ARG A 70 -10.45 16.35 -1.83
N GLY A 71 -11.23 16.59 -2.87
CA GLY A 71 -12.56 17.18 -2.75
C GLY A 71 -13.63 16.12 -2.50
N ASN A 72 -14.85 16.61 -2.25
CA ASN A 72 -16.04 15.77 -2.31
C ASN A 72 -16.37 15.50 -3.78
N SER A 73 -16.09 14.29 -4.24
CA SER A 73 -16.23 13.91 -5.65
C SER A 73 -17.01 12.61 -5.79
N ILE A 74 -17.93 12.58 -6.75
CA ILE A 74 -18.74 11.39 -7.05
C ILE A 74 -18.13 10.67 -8.24
N VAL A 75 -17.85 9.38 -8.06
CA VAL A 75 -17.59 8.46 -9.17
C VAL A 75 -18.91 7.83 -9.59
N PRO A 76 -19.41 8.12 -10.80
CA PRO A 76 -20.69 7.57 -11.23
C PRO A 76 -20.57 6.07 -11.50
N PHE A 77 -21.60 5.28 -11.22
CA PHE A 77 -21.56 3.82 -11.40
C PHE A 77 -21.18 3.40 -12.83
N GLN A 78 -21.61 4.16 -13.84
CA GLN A 78 -21.26 3.92 -15.25
C GLN A 78 -19.76 4.04 -15.56
N ALA A 79 -18.97 4.69 -14.71
CA ALA A 79 -17.52 4.77 -14.84
C ALA A 79 -16.80 3.60 -14.18
N ILE A 80 -17.50 2.82 -13.34
CA ILE A 80 -16.95 1.71 -12.58
C ILE A 80 -17.08 0.42 -13.38
N ARG A 81 -15.96 -0.25 -13.57
CA ARG A 81 -15.87 -1.55 -14.25
C ARG A 81 -16.17 -2.69 -13.29
N GLU A 82 -15.59 -2.66 -12.10
CA GLU A 82 -15.67 -3.73 -11.10
C GLU A 82 -15.21 -3.25 -9.72
N PHE A 83 -15.62 -3.99 -8.70
CA PHE A 83 -15.10 -3.91 -7.33
C PHE A 83 -14.23 -5.12 -7.03
N ILE A 84 -13.09 -4.89 -6.38
CA ILE A 84 -12.25 -5.96 -5.82
C ILE A 84 -12.29 -5.82 -4.31
N LEU A 85 -12.80 -6.84 -3.61
CA LEU A 85 -12.86 -6.90 -2.16
C LEU A 85 -11.66 -7.67 -1.61
N ASP A 86 -11.21 -7.25 -0.42
CA ASP A 86 -10.31 -8.02 0.41
C ASP A 86 -10.99 -8.52 1.69
N ASP A 87 -10.27 -9.33 2.46
CA ASP A 87 -10.78 -9.95 3.69
C ASP A 87 -10.88 -8.95 4.87
N SER A 88 -10.40 -7.72 4.70
CA SER A 88 -10.38 -6.66 5.72
C SER A 88 -11.52 -5.65 5.56
N ASN A 89 -12.53 -5.97 4.75
CA ASN A 89 -13.61 -5.04 4.40
C ASN A 89 -13.09 -3.75 3.74
N HIS A 90 -11.99 -3.84 2.99
CA HIS A 90 -11.58 -2.82 2.05
C HIS A 90 -12.00 -3.22 0.63
N ALA A 91 -12.09 -2.22 -0.23
CA ALA A 91 -12.33 -2.44 -1.64
C ALA A 91 -11.46 -1.57 -2.52
N GLU A 92 -11.14 -2.11 -3.69
CA GLU A 92 -10.67 -1.33 -4.81
C GLU A 92 -11.78 -1.16 -5.83
N ILE A 93 -11.92 0.06 -6.33
CA ILE A 93 -12.81 0.39 -7.42
C ILE A 93 -11.97 0.51 -8.67
N ARG A 94 -12.21 -0.37 -9.64
CA ARG A 94 -11.53 -0.31 -10.93
C ARG A 94 -12.42 0.40 -11.92
N THR A 95 -11.94 1.49 -12.51
CA THR A 95 -12.71 2.27 -13.49
C THR A 95 -12.48 1.77 -14.92
N HIS A 96 -13.36 2.17 -15.84
CA HIS A 96 -13.15 1.93 -17.28
C HIS A 96 -11.95 2.69 -17.86
N ASN A 97 -11.44 3.71 -17.16
CA ASN A 97 -10.28 4.51 -17.56
C ASN A 97 -8.97 4.01 -16.94
N ASN A 98 -8.93 2.75 -16.51
CA ASN A 98 -7.74 2.13 -15.90
C ASN A 98 -7.26 2.83 -14.62
N GLU A 99 -8.17 3.43 -13.85
CA GLU A 99 -7.87 3.97 -12.53
C GLU A 99 -8.27 2.98 -11.43
N ILE A 100 -7.49 2.97 -10.37
CA ILE A 100 -7.75 2.24 -9.13
C ILE A 100 -8.04 3.26 -8.04
N LEU A 101 -9.24 3.22 -7.49
CA LEU A 101 -9.61 3.98 -6.30
C LEU A 101 -9.77 3.03 -5.12
N PHE A 102 -9.66 3.53 -3.90
CA PHE A 102 -9.62 2.72 -2.70
C PHE A 102 -10.76 3.10 -1.76
N MET A 103 -11.43 2.13 -1.18
CA MET A 103 -12.41 2.26 -0.12
C MET A 103 -11.83 1.58 1.12
N ARG A 104 -11.41 2.37 2.11
CA ARG A 104 -10.80 1.90 3.36
C ARG A 104 -11.58 2.39 4.57
N CYS A 105 -12.85 2.06 4.58
CA CYS A 105 -13.74 2.30 5.70
C CYS A 105 -14.85 1.26 5.64
N ASP A 106 -15.62 1.14 6.73
CA ASP A 106 -16.81 0.30 6.73
C ASP A 106 -17.81 0.76 5.65
N PHE A 107 -17.89 0.01 4.56
CA PHE A 107 -18.99 0.10 3.60
C PHE A 107 -19.88 -1.13 3.74
N ASN A 108 -21.15 -0.98 3.35
CA ASN A 108 -22.07 -2.09 3.33
C ASN A 108 -22.01 -2.79 1.97
N ILE A 109 -21.57 -4.04 1.96
CA ILE A 109 -21.50 -4.86 0.75
C ILE A 109 -22.86 -5.03 0.06
N GLU A 110 -23.97 -5.01 0.81
CA GLU A 110 -25.32 -5.07 0.23
C GLU A 110 -25.64 -3.85 -0.63
N ASP A 111 -25.04 -2.70 -0.34
CA ASP A 111 -25.20 -1.50 -1.16
C ASP A 111 -24.40 -1.62 -2.46
N LEU A 112 -23.23 -2.28 -2.43
CA LEU A 112 -22.48 -2.60 -3.65
C LEU A 112 -23.24 -3.62 -4.52
N LYS A 113 -23.86 -4.65 -3.93
CA LYS A 113 -24.64 -5.66 -4.69
C LYS A 113 -25.79 -5.03 -5.48
N LYS A 114 -26.43 -3.99 -4.95
CA LYS A 114 -27.54 -3.27 -5.63
C LYS A 114 -27.12 -2.54 -6.90
N THR A 115 -25.82 -2.29 -7.11
CA THR A 115 -25.31 -1.57 -8.27
C THR A 115 -25.30 -2.39 -9.56
N ASN A 116 -25.42 -3.72 -9.47
CA ASN A 116 -25.22 -4.68 -10.57
C ASN A 116 -23.81 -4.63 -11.22
N ILE A 117 -22.84 -3.98 -10.58
CA ILE A 117 -21.44 -4.00 -11.00
C ILE A 117 -20.81 -5.31 -10.51
N PRO A 118 -19.94 -5.97 -11.30
CA PRO A 118 -19.21 -7.15 -10.86
C PRO A 118 -18.39 -6.89 -9.60
N ILE A 119 -18.49 -7.80 -8.64
CA ILE A 119 -17.68 -7.81 -7.42
C ILE A 119 -16.83 -9.08 -7.44
N TYR A 120 -15.55 -8.94 -7.15
CA TYR A 120 -14.59 -10.04 -7.08
C TYR A 120 -13.83 -10.03 -5.76
N THR A 121 -13.34 -11.19 -5.35
CA THR A 121 -12.37 -11.35 -4.27
C THR A 121 -11.09 -11.97 -4.82
N ARG A 122 -9.95 -11.60 -4.23
CA ARG A 122 -8.68 -12.27 -4.52
C ARG A 122 -8.61 -13.61 -3.79
N GLN A 123 -7.99 -14.61 -4.40
CA GLN A 123 -7.74 -15.94 -3.81
C GLN A 123 -6.26 -16.16 -3.51
N SER A 124 -5.40 -15.23 -3.93
CA SER A 124 -3.96 -15.26 -3.74
C SER A 124 -3.49 -13.93 -3.16
N ILE A 125 -2.23 -13.88 -2.72
CA ILE A 125 -1.59 -12.64 -2.27
C ILE A 125 -1.71 -11.55 -3.33
N ASP A 126 -2.06 -10.35 -2.88
CA ASP A 126 -2.11 -9.17 -3.75
C ASP A 126 -0.74 -8.91 -4.39
N LEU A 127 -0.76 -8.42 -5.63
CA LEU A 127 0.45 -8.16 -6.41
C LEU A 127 1.41 -7.21 -5.67
N TRP A 128 0.87 -6.16 -5.05
CA TRP A 128 1.70 -5.18 -4.35
C TRP A 128 2.22 -5.72 -3.03
N SER A 129 1.43 -6.53 -2.32
CA SER A 129 1.90 -7.26 -1.15
C SER A 129 3.05 -8.21 -1.47
N ASP A 130 3.05 -8.86 -2.65
CA ASP A 130 4.16 -9.72 -3.10
C ASP A 130 5.40 -8.87 -3.49
N ILE A 131 5.19 -7.74 -4.18
CA ILE A 131 6.26 -6.79 -4.56
C ILE A 131 6.95 -6.19 -3.33
N THR A 132 6.20 -5.85 -2.29
CA THR A 132 6.73 -5.14 -1.11
C THR A 132 7.25 -6.06 -0.02
N GLU A 133 7.11 -7.39 -0.18
CA GLU A 133 7.61 -8.37 0.79
C GLU A 133 9.04 -8.08 1.27
N PRO A 134 10.03 -7.70 0.41
CA PRO A 134 11.39 -7.39 0.86
C PRO A 134 11.53 -6.21 1.83
N PHE A 135 10.45 -5.45 2.06
CA PHE A 135 10.42 -4.30 2.97
C PHE A 135 9.65 -4.58 4.27
N LEU A 136 9.17 -5.81 4.47
CA LEU A 136 8.55 -6.24 5.72
C LEU A 136 9.61 -6.52 6.78
N ASP A 137 9.27 -6.28 8.05
CA ASP A 137 10.19 -6.55 9.19
C ASP A 137 10.53 -8.05 9.33
N SER A 138 9.61 -8.91 8.87
CA SER A 138 9.76 -10.37 8.85
C SER A 138 10.69 -10.89 7.75
N SER A 139 11.00 -10.06 6.76
CA SER A 139 11.74 -10.46 5.57
C SER A 139 13.26 -10.28 5.76
N VAL A 140 14.04 -11.19 5.16
CA VAL A 140 15.47 -10.90 4.91
C VAL A 140 15.53 -10.22 3.54
N PRO A 141 15.91 -8.94 3.44
CA PRO A 141 15.81 -8.22 2.18
C PRO A 141 16.70 -8.86 1.11
N GLN A 142 16.07 -9.43 0.08
CA GLN A 142 16.70 -9.95 -1.13
C GLN A 142 15.87 -9.51 -2.34
N VAL A 143 15.94 -8.22 -2.70
CA VAL A 143 15.22 -7.67 -3.87
C VAL A 143 15.52 -8.49 -5.13
N GLU A 144 16.76 -8.95 -5.31
CA GLU A 144 17.15 -9.76 -6.46
C GLU A 144 16.41 -11.11 -6.53
N GLU A 145 16.26 -11.80 -5.40
CA GLU A 145 15.49 -13.05 -5.35
C GLU A 145 14.01 -12.78 -5.64
N LYS A 146 13.47 -11.69 -5.08
CA LYS A 146 12.09 -11.29 -5.34
C LYS A 146 11.87 -10.95 -6.81
N VAL A 147 12.82 -10.33 -7.50
CA VAL A 147 12.74 -10.05 -8.94
C VAL A 147 12.52 -11.35 -9.73
N GLU A 148 13.31 -12.40 -9.45
CA GLU A 148 13.15 -13.71 -10.10
C GLU A 148 11.78 -14.35 -9.83
N GLN A 149 11.28 -14.24 -8.59
CA GLN A 149 9.95 -14.72 -8.24
C GLN A 149 8.86 -13.97 -9.01
N LEU A 150 8.93 -12.63 -9.07
CA LEU A 150 7.97 -11.79 -9.80
C LEU A 150 7.96 -12.07 -11.31
N ILE A 151 9.14 -12.29 -11.90
CA ILE A 151 9.26 -12.72 -13.31
C ILE A 151 8.54 -14.05 -13.52
N SER A 152 8.82 -15.04 -12.67
CA SER A 152 8.24 -16.38 -12.81
C SER A 152 6.72 -16.41 -12.62
N ARG A 153 6.20 -15.60 -11.68
CA ARG A 153 4.81 -15.64 -11.24
C ARG A 153 3.89 -14.76 -12.08
N TYR A 154 4.33 -13.54 -12.38
CA TYR A 154 3.50 -12.52 -13.02
C TYR A 154 3.96 -12.19 -14.45
N SER A 155 5.02 -12.83 -14.93
CA SER A 155 5.62 -12.53 -16.25
C SER A 155 6.03 -11.05 -16.38
N ILE A 156 6.37 -10.39 -15.27
CA ILE A 156 6.92 -9.04 -15.27
C ILE A 156 8.33 -9.10 -15.82
N SER A 157 8.72 -8.16 -16.69
CA SER A 157 10.10 -8.13 -17.18
C SER A 157 11.07 -7.68 -16.08
N ARG A 158 12.31 -8.16 -16.14
CA ARG A 158 13.38 -7.71 -15.24
C ARG A 158 13.57 -6.19 -15.27
N GLU A 159 13.53 -5.58 -16.46
CA GLU A 159 13.63 -4.12 -16.63
C GLU A 159 12.51 -3.37 -15.89
N GLU A 160 11.27 -3.87 -15.95
CA GLU A 160 10.16 -3.26 -15.22
C GLU A 160 10.29 -3.45 -13.71
N CYS A 161 10.75 -4.61 -13.24
CA CYS A 161 11.05 -4.82 -11.81
C CYS A 161 12.15 -3.87 -11.33
N GLU A 162 13.26 -3.77 -12.05
CA GLU A 162 14.37 -2.88 -11.70
C GLU A 162 13.92 -1.41 -11.68
N LYS A 163 13.13 -1.00 -12.67
CA LYS A 163 12.52 0.34 -12.70
C LYS A 163 11.63 0.56 -11.48
N LEU A 164 10.75 -0.39 -11.16
CA LEU A 164 9.85 -0.31 -10.01
C LEU A 164 10.63 -0.16 -8.70
N TYR A 165 11.59 -1.06 -8.43
CA TYR A 165 12.40 -1.03 -7.22
C TYR A 165 13.30 0.19 -7.12
N SER A 166 13.76 0.75 -8.25
CA SER A 166 14.51 2.02 -8.24
C SER A 166 13.69 3.19 -7.70
N ILE A 167 12.37 3.10 -7.72
CA ILE A 167 11.44 4.14 -7.25
C ILE A 167 11.00 3.86 -5.81
N ILE A 168 10.59 2.62 -5.52
CA ILE A 168 9.88 2.32 -4.26
C ILE A 168 10.76 1.88 -3.10
N SER A 169 12.00 1.42 -3.36
CA SER A 169 12.78 0.74 -2.31
C SER A 169 13.09 1.63 -1.12
N GLU A 170 13.57 2.85 -1.36
CA GLU A 170 13.92 3.76 -0.27
C GLU A 170 12.67 4.31 0.45
N PRO A 171 11.63 4.79 -0.26
CA PRO A 171 10.43 5.33 0.39
C PRO A 171 9.63 4.28 1.17
N VAL A 172 9.45 3.07 0.62
CA VAL A 172 8.68 2.01 1.31
C VAL A 172 9.44 1.49 2.52
N PHE A 173 10.76 1.31 2.41
CA PHE A 173 11.59 0.95 3.56
C PHE A 173 11.50 2.00 4.67
N ALA A 174 11.63 3.29 4.33
CA ALA A 174 11.52 4.36 5.31
C ALA A 174 10.10 4.44 5.92
N TYR A 175 9.07 4.26 5.09
CA TYR A 175 7.67 4.20 5.53
C TYR A 175 7.42 3.07 6.53
N ASN A 176 8.08 1.91 6.43
CA ASN A 176 7.87 0.83 7.39
C ASN A 176 8.78 0.94 8.64
N PHE A 177 10.07 1.21 8.44
CA PHE A 177 11.07 1.13 9.50
C PHE A 177 11.30 2.45 10.25
N GLU A 178 11.33 3.58 9.55
CA GLU A 178 11.61 4.89 10.18
C GLU A 178 10.38 5.44 10.92
N THR A 179 9.17 5.03 10.51
CA THR A 179 7.91 5.35 11.20
C THR A 179 7.58 4.41 12.37
N MET A 180 8.32 3.30 12.49
CA MET A 180 8.05 2.21 13.43
C MET A 180 6.69 1.54 13.24
N LEU A 181 6.13 1.54 12.03
CA LEU A 181 4.96 0.71 11.69
C LEU A 181 5.27 -0.77 11.96
N TRP A 182 6.48 -1.21 11.58
CA TRP A 182 6.95 -2.59 11.73
C TRP A 182 5.94 -3.60 11.18
N GLU A 183 5.36 -3.27 10.02
CA GLU A 183 4.43 -4.12 9.33
C GLU A 183 5.11 -5.44 9.00
N TYR A 184 4.42 -6.51 9.40
CA TYR A 184 4.95 -7.87 9.46
C TYR A 184 4.30 -8.77 8.40
N VAL A 185 3.08 -8.42 7.99
CA VAL A 185 2.19 -9.25 7.17
C VAL A 185 2.21 -8.78 5.71
N SER A 186 1.91 -7.51 5.43
CA SER A 186 1.84 -7.03 4.04
C SER A 186 1.80 -5.51 3.93
N LEU A 187 2.40 -4.97 2.86
CA LEU A 187 2.25 -3.58 2.43
C LEU A 187 1.65 -3.57 1.02
N ASP A 188 0.49 -2.95 0.83
CA ASP A 188 -0.21 -2.99 -0.46
C ASP A 188 0.00 -1.71 -1.29
N LEU A 189 -0.77 -1.55 -2.39
CA LEU A 189 -0.64 -0.38 -3.25
C LEU A 189 -0.92 0.94 -2.52
N VAL A 190 -1.84 0.96 -1.56
CA VAL A 190 -2.12 2.17 -0.77
C VAL A 190 -0.91 2.52 0.09
N ASP A 191 -0.25 1.53 0.70
CA ASP A 191 0.97 1.77 1.46
C ASP A 191 2.10 2.30 0.57
N VAL A 192 2.28 1.72 -0.62
CA VAL A 192 3.26 2.21 -1.60
C VAL A 192 2.95 3.65 -1.97
N LEU A 193 1.71 3.98 -2.35
CA LEU A 193 1.33 5.34 -2.71
C LEU A 193 1.47 6.31 -1.53
N SER A 194 1.12 5.87 -0.32
CA SER A 194 1.27 6.65 0.92
C SER A 194 2.73 6.92 1.24
N SER A 195 3.63 5.96 1.03
CA SER A 195 5.07 6.15 1.22
C SER A 195 5.67 7.20 0.29
N LEU A 196 5.06 7.43 -0.87
CA LEU A 196 5.54 8.33 -1.92
C LEU A 196 4.86 9.70 -1.92
N ASP A 197 3.68 9.85 -1.30
CA ASP A 197 2.94 11.11 -1.25
C ASP A 197 3.50 12.05 -0.18
N LYS A 198 3.94 13.25 -0.60
CA LYS A 198 4.41 14.34 0.27
C LYS A 198 3.42 14.80 1.33
N ASN A 199 2.14 14.44 1.21
CA ASN A 199 1.09 14.82 2.14
C ASN A 199 0.70 13.70 3.10
N CYS A 200 1.22 12.50 2.91
CA CYS A 200 1.05 11.42 3.87
C CYS A 200 1.87 11.75 5.13
N PRO A 201 1.28 11.74 6.32
CA PRO A 201 2.00 12.04 7.57
C PRO A 201 3.09 11.01 7.89
N LEU A 202 3.01 9.81 7.32
CA LEU A 202 3.98 8.74 7.51
C LEU A 202 5.05 8.69 6.41
N SER A 203 4.93 9.48 5.33
CA SER A 203 5.96 9.51 4.29
C SER A 203 7.22 10.22 4.77
N GLN A 204 8.32 9.46 4.91
CA GLN A 204 9.62 10.03 5.29
C GLN A 204 10.44 10.50 4.09
N LYS A 205 10.22 9.90 2.92
CA LYS A 205 11.01 10.13 1.71
C LYS A 205 10.10 10.27 0.48
N PRO A 206 9.20 11.27 0.45
CA PRO A 206 8.23 11.43 -0.62
C PRO A 206 8.89 11.79 -1.95
N LEU A 207 8.19 11.49 -3.04
CA LEU A 207 8.57 11.97 -4.37
C LEU A 207 8.16 13.45 -4.55
N SER A 208 8.75 14.10 -5.56
CA SER A 208 8.19 15.35 -6.08
C SER A 208 6.79 15.11 -6.66
N GLU A 209 5.95 16.14 -6.67
CA GLU A 209 4.56 16.02 -7.14
C GLU A 209 4.46 15.51 -8.59
N GLU A 210 5.36 15.95 -9.47
CA GLU A 210 5.45 15.48 -10.85
C GLU A 210 5.79 13.98 -10.92
N LYS A 211 6.82 13.54 -10.18
CA LYS A 211 7.22 12.13 -10.13
C LYS A 211 6.16 11.26 -9.49
N PHE A 212 5.47 11.75 -8.46
CA PHE A 212 4.36 11.04 -7.83
C PHE A 212 3.19 10.86 -8.81
N LYS A 213 2.90 11.86 -9.64
CA LYS A 213 1.91 11.75 -10.72
C LYS A 213 2.28 10.76 -11.80
N GLU A 214 3.53 10.74 -12.22
CA GLU A 214 4.02 9.72 -13.14
C GLU A 214 3.88 8.32 -12.53
N PHE A 215 4.30 8.17 -11.26
CA PHE A 215 4.23 6.89 -10.57
C PHE A 215 2.79 6.42 -10.31
N TYR A 216 1.87 7.29 -9.91
CA TYR A 216 0.46 6.94 -9.68
C TYR A 216 -0.17 6.33 -10.95
N ASN A 217 0.04 6.98 -12.10
CA ASN A 217 -0.42 6.44 -13.38
C ASN A 217 0.29 5.15 -13.78
N TYR A 218 1.62 5.08 -13.55
CA TYR A 218 2.39 3.87 -13.78
C TYR A 218 1.87 2.70 -12.95
N ALA A 219 1.64 2.89 -11.65
CA ALA A 219 1.17 1.87 -10.73
C ALA A 219 -0.22 1.34 -11.11
N ASN A 220 -1.15 2.22 -11.47
CA ASN A 220 -2.47 1.82 -11.96
C ASN A 220 -2.37 0.92 -13.21
N ASN A 221 -1.60 1.34 -14.22
CA ASN A 221 -1.40 0.56 -15.44
C ASN A 221 -0.63 -0.74 -15.19
N PHE A 222 0.38 -0.69 -14.32
CA PHE A 222 1.19 -1.85 -13.94
C PHE A 222 0.34 -2.92 -13.29
N THR A 223 -0.49 -2.53 -12.31
CA THR A 223 -1.43 -3.42 -11.62
C THR A 223 -2.36 -4.10 -12.61
N LEU A 224 -3.02 -3.31 -13.46
CA LEU A 224 -3.98 -3.82 -14.43
C LEU A 224 -3.35 -4.72 -15.51
N LYS A 225 -2.06 -4.53 -15.79
CA LYS A 225 -1.30 -5.34 -16.74
C LYS A 225 -0.89 -6.70 -16.15
N TYR A 226 -0.51 -6.72 -14.87
CA TYR A 226 0.20 -7.87 -14.26
C TYR A 226 -0.60 -8.65 -13.24
N GLU A 227 -1.71 -8.13 -12.73
CA GLU A 227 -2.59 -8.93 -11.88
C GLU A 227 -3.11 -10.16 -12.63
N ASN A 228 -2.88 -11.33 -12.04
CA ASN A 228 -3.36 -12.58 -12.59
C ASN A 228 -4.87 -12.71 -12.35
N ARG A 229 -5.67 -12.45 -13.40
CA ARG A 229 -7.14 -12.53 -13.31
C ARG A 229 -7.69 -13.92 -12.99
N ASN A 230 -6.88 -14.98 -13.13
CA ASN A 230 -7.29 -16.32 -12.69
C ASN A 230 -7.33 -16.45 -11.16
N ASP A 231 -6.70 -15.53 -10.44
CA ASP A 231 -6.71 -15.52 -8.97
C ASP A 231 -7.95 -14.82 -8.39
N PHE A 232 -8.87 -14.36 -9.25
CA PHE A 232 -10.06 -13.63 -8.86
C PHE A 232 -11.28 -14.54 -8.95
N THR A 233 -12.03 -14.63 -7.86
CA THR A 233 -13.32 -15.32 -7.84
C THR A 233 -14.43 -14.28 -7.78
N LYS A 234 -15.50 -14.51 -8.56
CA LYS A 234 -16.68 -13.65 -8.47
C LYS A 234 -17.28 -13.79 -7.07
N TYR A 235 -17.54 -12.67 -6.41
CA TYR A 235 -18.16 -12.68 -5.10
C TYR A 235 -19.58 -13.25 -5.23
N THR A 236 -19.86 -14.33 -4.48
CA THR A 236 -21.14 -15.05 -4.47
C THR A 236 -21.61 -15.25 -3.03
N GLU A 237 -21.85 -14.16 -2.31
CA GLU A 237 -22.64 -14.16 -1.07
C GLU A 237 -23.57 -12.97 -1.09
#